data_AF-A0A940ZFF3-F1
#
_entry.id   AF-A0A940ZFF3-F1
#
_cell.length_a   1.000
_cell.length_b   1.000
_cell.length_c   1.000
_cell.angle_alpha   90.00
_cell.angle_beta   90.00
_cell.angle_gamma   90.00
#
_symmetry.space_group_name_H-M   'P 1'
#
loop_
_entity.id
_entity.type
_entity.pdbx_description
1 polymer ?
#
loop_
_entity_poly.entity_id
_entity_poly.type
_entity_poly.pdbx_seq_one_letter_code
_entity_poly.pdbx_strand_id
1 'polypeptide(L)' 'QELCFVIGGAYGFSTELRRLAETSIALSRMTFTHQMIRPFFLEQLYRAFTILHGEGYHH' A
#
# COMPACT_ATOMS: atom_id res chain seq x y z
N GLN A 1 -15.53 6.07 -8.03
CA GLN A 1 -14.47 6.84 -7.33
C GLN A 1 -13.14 6.21 -7.69
N GLU A 2 -12.08 7.01 -7.83
CA GLU A 2 -10.74 6.54 -8.18
C GLU A 2 -9.85 6.57 -6.94
N LEU A 3 -9.07 5.50 -6.71
CA LEU A 3 -8.11 5.42 -5.62
C LEU A 3 -6.70 5.39 -6.21
N CYS A 4 -5.86 6.33 -5.79
CA CYS A 4 -4.46 6.39 -6.17
C CYS A 4 -3.57 6.08 -4.95
N PHE A 5 -2.83 4.98 -5.01
CA PHE A 5 -1.84 4.64 -4.00
C PHE A 5 -0.46 5.11 -4.44
N VAL A 6 0.24 5.84 -3.55
CA VAL A 6 1.57 6.38 -3.83
C VAL A 6 2.59 5.66 -2.97
N ILE A 7 3.69 5.22 -3.59
CA ILE A 7 4.85 4.60 -2.91
C ILE A 7 6.04 5.53 -3.08
N GLY A 8 6.65 5.94 -1.96
CA GLY A 8 7.75 6.90 -1.96
C GLY A 8 9.05 6.32 -2.50
N GLY A 9 9.97 7.21 -2.86
CA GLY A 9 11.36 6.88 -3.21
C GLY A 9 12.24 6.68 -1.96
N ALA A 10 13.55 6.53 -2.15
CA ALA A 10 14.47 6.13 -1.07
C ALA A 10 14.52 7.11 0.11
N TYR A 11 14.15 8.36 -0.16
CA TYR A 11 14.10 9.46 0.81
C TYR A 11 12.68 9.71 1.35
N GLY A 12 11.71 8.87 0.99
CA GLY A 12 10.31 9.01 1.39
C GLY A 12 9.54 10.05 0.56
N PHE A 13 8.54 10.67 1.18
CA PHE A 13 7.65 11.66 0.58
C PHE A 13 7.99 13.07 1.06
N SER A 14 7.85 14.05 0.17
CA SER A 14 7.92 15.46 0.55
C SER A 14 6.77 15.84 1.50
N THR A 15 6.94 16.92 2.25
CA THR A 15 5.91 17.41 3.18
C THR A 15 4.65 17.84 2.45
N GLU A 16 4.80 18.42 1.27
CA GLU A 16 3.70 18.85 0.40
C GLU A 16 2.86 17.64 -0.02
N LEU A 17 3.50 16.57 -0.51
CA LEU A 17 2.80 15.36 -0.92
C LEU A 17 2.10 14.66 0.25
N ARG A 18 2.73 14.66 1.44
CA ARG A 18 2.09 14.13 2.66
C ARG A 18 0.83 14.91 3.05
N ARG A 19 0.76 16.20 2.78
CA ARG A 19 -0.44 17.03 3.06
C ARG A 19 -1.57 16.79 2.06
N LEU A 20 -1.25 16.34 0.85
CA LEU A 20 -2.25 15.99 -0.17
C LEU A 20 -2.89 14.62 0.07
N ALA A 21 -2.22 13.72 0.79
CA ALA A 21 -2.74 12.40 1.08
C ALA A 21 -3.91 12.49 2.08
N GLU A 22 -5.09 12.02 1.68
CA GLU A 22 -6.26 11.92 2.56
C GLU A 22 -6.04 10.91 3.69
N THR A 23 -5.25 9.87 3.44
CA THR A 23 -4.96 8.80 4.40
C THR A 23 -3.56 8.23 4.18
N SER A 24 -2.94 7.74 5.26
CA SER A 24 -1.65 7.05 5.25
C SER A 24 -1.79 5.67 5.85
N ILE A 25 -1.23 4.65 5.18
CA ILE A 25 -1.21 3.26 5.64
C ILE A 25 0.25 2.83 5.85
N ALA A 26 0.54 2.22 7.00
CA ALA A 26 1.82 1.60 7.26
C ALA A 26 1.71 0.08 7.07
N LEU A 27 2.49 -0.50 6.15
CA LEU A 27 2.55 -1.96 5.98
C LEU A 27 3.31 -2.66 7.12
N SER A 28 4.24 -1.98 7.77
CA SER A 28 5.04 -2.49 8.89
C SER A 28 5.77 -1.35 9.61
N ARG A 29 6.38 -1.66 10.76
CA ARG A 29 7.39 -0.81 11.42
C ARG A 29 8.80 -0.95 10.80
N MET A 30 9.01 -1.94 9.94
CA MET A 30 10.28 -2.17 9.24
C MET A 30 10.42 -1.28 8.00
N THR A 31 11.65 -0.97 7.61
CA THR A 31 11.96 -0.31 6.33
C THR A 31 12.13 -1.36 5.24
N PHE A 32 11.23 -1.35 4.26
CA PHE A 32 11.33 -2.22 3.08
C PHE A 32 12.03 -1.53 1.92
N THR A 33 12.72 -2.30 1.07
CA THR A 33 13.29 -1.78 -0.17
C THR A 33 12.18 -1.46 -1.18
N HIS A 34 12.45 -0.57 -2.15
CA HIS A 34 11.49 -0.23 -3.20
C HIS A 34 11.01 -1.43 -4.01
N GLN A 35 11.88 -2.42 -4.21
CA GLN A 35 11.55 -3.63 -4.94
C GLN A 35 10.60 -4.54 -4.16
N MET A 36 10.66 -4.53 -2.82
CA MET A 36 9.81 -5.36 -1.96
C MET A 36 8.45 -4.72 -1.67
N ILE A 37 8.41 -3.40 -1.43
CA ILE A 37 7.18 -2.72 -1.01
C ILE A 37 6.07 -2.81 -2.07
N ARG A 38 6.43 -2.78 -3.37
CA ARG A 38 5.48 -2.86 -4.48
C ARG A 38 4.73 -4.20 -4.53
N PRO A 39 5.40 -5.37 -4.61
CA PRO A 39 4.71 -6.65 -4.61
C PRO A 39 3.99 -6.92 -3.29
N PHE A 40 4.53 -6.49 -2.14
CA PHE A 40 3.84 -6.66 -0.86
C PHE A 40 2.53 -5.88 -0.80
N PHE A 41 2.55 -4.61 -1.24
CA PHE A 41 1.34 -3.82 -1.30
C PHE A 41 0.31 -4.39 -2.29
N LEU A 42 0.76 -4.84 -3.47
CA LEU A 42 -0.12 -5.47 -4.45
C LEU A 42 -0.77 -6.75 -3.93
N GLU A 43 -0.02 -7.59 -3.20
CA GLU A 43 -0.58 -8.80 -2.56
C GLU A 43 -1.64 -8.43 -1.52
N GLN A 44 -1.39 -7.41 -0.70
CA GLN A 44 -2.37 -6.95 0.29
C GLN A 44 -3.61 -6.33 -0.37
N LEU A 45 -3.47 -5.67 -1.51
CA LEU A 45 -4.60 -5.16 -2.28
C LEU A 45 -5.42 -6.32 -2.85
N TYR A 46 -4.76 -7.31 -3.46
CA TYR A 46 -5.41 -8.53 -3.94
C TYR A 46 -6.16 -9.25 -2.81
N ARG A 47 -5.51 -9.46 -1.66
CA ARG A 47 -6.12 -9.99 -0.42
C ARG A 47 -7.40 -9.26 -0.04
N ALA A 48 -7.36 -7.93 -0.03
CA ALA A 48 -8.52 -7.12 0.35
C ALA A 48 -9.69 -7.36 -0.61
N PHE A 49 -9.44 -7.43 -1.92
CA PHE A 49 -10.48 -7.75 -2.90
C PHE A 49 -11.03 -9.16 -2.73
N THR A 50 -10.19 -10.18 -2.52
CA THR A 50 -10.66 -11.56 -2.31
C THR A 50 -11.58 -11.65 -1.09
N ILE A 51 -11.21 -11.00 0.02
CA ILE A 51 -12.06 -10.92 1.23
C ILE A 51 -13.40 -10.24 0.92
N LEU A 52 -13.39 -9.12 0.19
CA LEU A 52 -14.62 -8.39 -0.18
C LEU A 52 -15.54 -9.20 -1.10
N HIS A 53 -15.00 -10.10 -1.91
CA HIS A 53 -15.76 -10.98 -2.79
C HIS A 53 -16.22 -12.27 -2.10
N GLY A 54 -15.84 -12.50 -0.83
CA GLY A 54 -16.16 -13.73 -0.11
C GLY A 54 -15.45 -14.97 -0.66
N GLU A 55 -14.36 -14.77 -1.40
CA GLU A 55 -13.55 -15.84 -1.94
C GLU A 55 -12.59 -16.38 -0.86
N GLY A 56 -12.29 -17.67 -0.92
CA GLY A 56 -11.27 -18.28 -0.05
C GLY A 56 -9.89 -17.74 -0.42
N TYR A 57 -9.32 -16.92 0.46
CA TYR A 57 -8.02 -16.30 0.20
C TYR A 57 -6.84 -17.07 0.83
N HIS A 58 -7.09 -17.70 1.97
CA HIS A 58 -6.19 -18.65 2.63
C HIS A 58 -7.09 -19.68 3.31
N HIS A 59 -7.08 -20.92 2.84
CA HIS A 59 -7.92 -22.01 3.35
C HIS A 59 -9.36 -21.61 3.68
#